data_AF-A0A350CHS1-F1
#
_entry.id   AF-A0A350CHS1-F1
#
_cell.length_a   1.000
_cell.length_b   1.000
_cell.length_c   1.000
_cell.angle_alpha   90.00
_cell.angle_beta   90.00
_cell.angle_gamma   90.00
#
_symmetry.space_group_name_H-M   'P 1'
#
loop_
_entity.id
_entity.type
_entity.pdbx_description
1 polymer ?
#
loop_
_entity_poly.entity_id
_entity_poly.type
_entity_poly.pdbx_seq_one_letter_code
_entity_poly.pdbx_strand_id
1 'polypeptide(L)'
;MTILEGMVFRRWTSSDETAVMDFPTHWSVVSQSPQGTAVRFTAPQDDDVWLELICMPFSVPSSLYDGEADVLALLERTLQYGPGTQILGRSSLFVYLASSACTADGHLSWATMHMDRVVYFQTGGDPQRARYFLPVLERMLQSFRLHLSDGSEVAMLLGDVLKELAVAAPQSNPKFAGDHLDVGSLQIRVDNLALLIRRMPDQRSRLIREFVQTTVATLNSTATMAQEPWRLVRKSIFPMVRPEGILQQSVPQDVEQLSAADRVRLQMLSTPWLAGLVICYAIDSERTLRFVQHHDLERWGLDPDVVKRQALRNLAKVRGPVFSTMCVEKAQFQVAEVTDNDLPARSCWLLHPDLHQSLQRIFRGPSWVAVPSRDSLLAFSANSAMRAGLQQRLIEDYRSSSHSISDRLFEVRPDGVVLA
;
A
#
# COMPACT_ATOMS: atom_id res chain seq x y z
N MET A 1 36.98 12.67 -35.17
CA MET A 1 35.65 12.99 -34.62
C MET A 1 35.04 11.68 -34.17
N THR A 2 34.67 11.57 -32.90
CA THR A 2 33.92 10.40 -32.44
C THR A 2 32.51 10.48 -33.02
N ILE A 3 31.88 9.33 -33.31
CA ILE A 3 30.50 9.28 -33.84
C ILE A 3 29.48 10.07 -33.00
N LEU A 4 29.82 10.37 -31.75
CA LEU A 4 29.03 11.15 -30.80
C LEU A 4 29.07 12.67 -31.04
N GLU A 5 30.12 13.21 -31.68
CA GLU A 5 30.26 14.64 -31.91
C GLU A 5 29.16 15.13 -32.86
N GLY A 6 28.27 15.99 -32.36
CA GLY A 6 27.15 16.53 -33.12
C GLY A 6 25.86 15.71 -33.07
N MET A 7 25.84 14.54 -32.41
CA MET A 7 24.59 13.79 -32.19
C MET A 7 23.71 14.46 -31.15
N VAL A 8 22.46 14.75 -31.53
CA VAL A 8 21.40 15.22 -30.63
C VAL A 8 20.60 14.03 -30.13
N PHE A 9 20.41 13.93 -28.82
CA PHE A 9 19.63 12.88 -28.16
C PHE A 9 18.27 13.43 -27.73
N ARG A 10 17.24 12.58 -27.77
CA ARG A 10 15.91 12.84 -27.21
C ARG A 10 15.57 11.75 -26.21
N ARG A 11 14.67 12.08 -25.28
CA ARG A 11 14.19 11.14 -24.25
C ARG A 11 13.06 10.27 -24.79
N TRP A 12 13.19 8.97 -24.60
CA TRP A 12 12.09 8.00 -24.65
C TRP A 12 11.58 7.73 -23.24
N THR A 13 10.27 7.53 -23.13
CA THR A 13 9.58 7.11 -21.92
C THR A 13 8.66 5.95 -22.29
N SER A 14 8.65 4.87 -21.51
CA SER A 14 7.73 3.75 -21.70
C SER A 14 6.28 4.20 -21.53
N SER A 15 5.35 3.41 -22.06
CA SER A 15 3.91 3.71 -22.02
C SER A 15 3.33 3.77 -20.60
N ASP A 16 3.98 3.10 -19.65
CA ASP A 16 3.63 3.09 -18.23
C ASP A 16 4.51 4.03 -17.38
N GLU A 17 5.35 4.84 -18.04
CA GLU A 17 6.30 5.78 -17.43
C GLU A 17 7.33 5.15 -16.47
N THR A 18 7.48 3.81 -16.49
CA THR A 18 8.43 3.10 -15.61
C THR A 18 9.85 3.04 -16.16
N ALA A 19 10.07 3.31 -17.45
CA ALA A 19 11.40 3.29 -18.05
C ALA A 19 11.65 4.56 -18.85
N VAL A 20 12.84 5.13 -18.70
CA VAL A 20 13.30 6.26 -19.52
C VAL A 20 14.70 5.99 -20.06
N MET A 21 14.95 6.42 -21.29
CA MET A 21 16.26 6.32 -21.94
C MET A 21 16.43 7.44 -22.96
N ASP A 22 17.61 8.04 -23.02
CA ASP A 22 17.94 9.00 -24.07
C ASP A 22 18.50 8.23 -25.28
N PHE A 23 18.04 8.58 -26.49
CA PHE A 23 18.45 7.95 -27.74
C PHE A 23 18.62 8.98 -28.87
N PRO A 24 19.41 8.70 -29.92
CA PRO A 24 19.64 9.68 -30.98
C PRO A 24 18.33 10.11 -31.65
N THR A 25 18.18 11.40 -31.91
CA THR A 25 16.97 12.00 -32.51
C THR A 25 16.61 11.44 -33.88
N HIS A 26 17.61 11.03 -34.66
CA HIS A 26 17.42 10.42 -35.96
C HIS A 26 17.04 8.93 -35.86
N TRP A 27 17.24 8.27 -34.71
CA TRP A 27 16.81 6.88 -34.52
C TRP A 27 15.29 6.80 -34.33
N SER A 28 14.72 5.66 -34.72
CA SER A 28 13.29 5.38 -34.61
C SER A 28 13.00 4.26 -33.60
N VAL A 29 11.88 4.38 -32.88
CA VAL A 29 11.34 3.30 -32.05
C VAL A 29 10.43 2.45 -32.94
N VAL A 30 10.83 1.20 -33.22
CA VAL A 30 10.18 0.36 -34.25
C VAL A 30 9.18 -0.61 -33.65
N SER A 31 9.42 -1.06 -32.43
CA SER A 31 8.48 -1.91 -31.69
C SER A 31 8.49 -1.51 -30.22
N GLN A 32 7.30 -1.48 -29.62
CA GLN A 32 7.10 -1.37 -28.19
C GLN A 32 6.03 -2.39 -27.81
N SER A 33 6.32 -3.28 -26.86
CA SER A 33 5.30 -4.23 -26.39
C SER A 33 4.15 -3.46 -25.71
N PRO A 34 2.90 -3.98 -25.73
CA PRO A 34 1.77 -3.29 -25.11
C PRO A 34 1.95 -2.98 -23.62
N GLN A 35 2.81 -3.74 -22.94
CA GLN A 35 3.13 -3.59 -21.53
C GLN A 35 4.42 -2.80 -21.28
N GLY A 36 5.05 -2.24 -22.33
CA GLY A 36 6.33 -1.53 -22.20
C GLY A 36 7.52 -2.42 -21.82
N THR A 37 7.34 -3.74 -21.78
CA THR A 37 8.36 -4.74 -21.40
C THR A 37 9.43 -4.95 -22.44
N ALA A 38 9.22 -4.53 -23.68
CA ALA A 38 10.26 -4.56 -24.71
C ALA A 38 10.16 -3.34 -25.63
N VAL A 39 11.31 -2.77 -26.00
CA VAL A 39 11.40 -1.67 -26.97
C VAL A 39 12.62 -1.84 -27.87
N ARG A 40 12.47 -1.56 -29.16
CA ARG A 40 13.57 -1.59 -30.13
C ARG A 40 13.82 -0.22 -30.75
N PHE A 41 15.07 0.22 -30.71
CA PHE A 41 15.57 1.43 -31.34
C PHE A 41 16.41 1.06 -32.57
N THR A 42 16.18 1.72 -33.70
CA THR A 42 16.85 1.43 -34.98
C THR A 42 17.43 2.69 -35.60
N ALA A 43 18.58 2.55 -36.28
CA ALA A 43 19.15 3.63 -37.08
C ALA A 43 18.47 3.68 -38.46
N PRO A 44 17.95 4.83 -38.92
CA PRO A 44 17.10 4.93 -40.12
C PRO A 44 17.84 4.72 -41.45
N GLN A 45 19.18 4.71 -41.45
CA GLN A 45 20.01 4.49 -42.64
C GLN A 45 20.71 3.12 -42.60
N ASP A 46 20.46 2.35 -41.54
CA ASP A 46 21.12 1.10 -41.24
C ASP A 46 20.09 0.21 -40.52
N ASP A 47 19.18 -0.41 -41.27
CA ASP A 47 18.19 -1.37 -40.73
C ASP A 47 18.88 -2.55 -40.02
N ASP A 48 20.16 -2.76 -40.32
CA ASP A 48 21.07 -3.73 -39.71
C ASP A 48 21.77 -3.22 -38.44
N VAL A 49 21.35 -2.10 -37.84
CA VAL A 49 21.85 -1.66 -36.52
C VAL A 49 20.69 -1.26 -35.63
N TRP A 50 20.53 -2.04 -34.56
CA TRP A 50 19.49 -1.78 -33.56
C TRP A 50 19.92 -2.13 -32.14
N LEU A 51 19.24 -1.50 -31.18
CA LEU A 51 19.28 -1.84 -29.76
C LEU A 51 17.89 -2.23 -29.30
N GLU A 52 17.76 -3.42 -28.75
CA GLU A 52 16.54 -3.89 -28.09
C GLU A 52 16.76 -3.92 -26.59
N LEU A 53 15.77 -3.41 -25.88
CA LEU A 53 15.66 -3.44 -24.43
C LEU A 53 14.49 -4.35 -24.08
N ILE A 54 14.70 -5.28 -23.16
CA ILE A 54 13.72 -6.21 -22.65
C ILE A 54 13.76 -6.14 -21.11
N CYS A 55 12.70 -5.61 -20.51
CA CYS A 55 12.45 -5.71 -19.08
C CYS A 55 11.73 -7.03 -18.81
N MET A 56 12.41 -7.98 -18.17
CA MET A 56 11.79 -9.25 -17.85
C MET A 56 10.76 -9.08 -16.72
N PRO A 57 9.54 -9.63 -16.87
CA PRO A 57 8.47 -9.49 -15.88
C PRO A 57 8.70 -10.35 -14.63
N PHE A 58 9.61 -11.33 -14.70
CA PHE A 58 9.94 -12.20 -13.58
C PHE A 58 10.90 -11.46 -12.65
N SER A 59 10.32 -10.73 -11.71
CA SER A 59 11.00 -10.20 -10.54
C SER A 59 11.69 -11.36 -9.84
N VAL A 60 13.02 -11.34 -9.77
CA VAL A 60 13.67 -12.23 -8.82
C VAL A 60 13.87 -11.42 -7.56
N PRO A 61 13.20 -11.77 -6.45
CA PRO A 61 13.31 -11.00 -5.22
C PRO A 61 14.79 -10.85 -4.89
N SER A 62 15.23 -9.61 -4.70
CA SER A 62 16.60 -9.31 -4.28
C SER A 62 16.97 -10.05 -2.98
N SER A 63 15.96 -10.46 -2.20
CA SER A 63 16.06 -11.30 -1.00
C SER A 63 16.34 -12.80 -1.23
N LEU A 64 16.44 -13.25 -2.49
CA LEU A 64 16.94 -14.58 -2.87
C LEU A 64 18.46 -14.61 -3.13
N TYR A 65 19.11 -13.45 -3.07
CA TYR A 65 20.53 -13.29 -3.36
C TYR A 65 21.24 -12.71 -2.15
N ASP A 66 22.25 -13.43 -1.66
CA ASP A 66 22.95 -13.07 -0.42
C ASP A 66 24.11 -12.09 -0.68
N GLY A 67 24.37 -11.74 -1.95
CA GLY A 67 25.33 -10.70 -2.33
C GLY A 67 25.50 -10.48 -3.83
N GLU A 68 26.43 -9.56 -4.16
CA GLU A 68 26.77 -9.16 -5.53
C GLU A 68 27.14 -10.35 -6.45
N ALA A 69 27.79 -11.37 -5.88
CA ALA A 69 28.20 -12.57 -6.62
C ALA A 69 27.01 -13.38 -7.16
N ASP A 70 25.94 -13.52 -6.37
CA ASP A 70 24.76 -14.29 -6.80
C ASP A 70 23.97 -13.55 -7.87
N VAL A 71 23.90 -12.23 -7.76
CA VAL A 71 23.30 -11.36 -8.78
C VAL A 71 24.08 -11.48 -10.09
N LEU A 72 25.41 -11.45 -10.06
CA LEU A 72 26.22 -11.65 -11.26
C LEU A 72 26.00 -13.03 -11.87
N ALA A 73 25.94 -14.08 -11.05
CA ALA A 73 25.66 -15.43 -11.52
C ALA A 73 24.28 -15.52 -12.19
N LEU A 74 23.26 -14.82 -11.67
CA LEU A 74 21.95 -14.70 -12.31
C LEU A 74 22.06 -13.98 -13.66
N LEU A 75 22.73 -12.83 -13.71
CA LEU A 75 22.87 -12.03 -14.93
C LEU A 75 23.62 -12.80 -16.01
N GLU A 76 24.68 -13.52 -15.64
CA GLU A 76 25.42 -14.41 -16.55
C GLU A 76 24.55 -15.56 -17.07
N ARG A 77 23.77 -16.22 -16.21
CA ARG A 77 22.80 -17.24 -16.65
C ARG A 77 21.75 -16.67 -17.59
N THR A 78 21.29 -15.44 -17.33
CA THR A 78 20.35 -14.73 -18.20
C THR A 78 20.95 -14.48 -19.58
N LEU A 79 22.26 -14.19 -19.65
CA LEU A 79 22.97 -13.96 -20.90
C LEU A 79 23.25 -15.26 -21.67
N GLN A 80 23.27 -16.43 -21.03
CA GLN A 80 23.56 -17.75 -21.63
C GLN A 80 22.39 -18.33 -22.47
N TYR A 81 21.60 -17.50 -23.13
CA TYR A 81 20.39 -17.95 -23.86
C TYR A 81 20.66 -18.52 -25.26
N GLY A 82 21.91 -18.66 -25.69
CA GLY A 82 22.26 -19.21 -27.01
C GLY A 82 23.61 -19.95 -27.05
N PRO A 83 23.74 -20.98 -27.90
CA PRO A 83 24.99 -21.73 -28.07
C PRO A 83 26.13 -20.80 -28.52
N GLY A 84 27.30 -20.94 -27.90
CA GLY A 84 28.50 -20.16 -28.22
C GLY A 84 28.54 -18.73 -27.65
N THR A 85 27.64 -18.39 -26.71
CA THR A 85 27.71 -17.10 -25.99
C THR A 85 28.93 -17.03 -25.08
N GLN A 86 29.78 -16.04 -25.28
CA GLN A 86 30.94 -15.74 -24.45
C GLN A 86 30.62 -14.62 -23.46
N ILE A 87 30.71 -14.91 -22.16
CA ILE A 87 30.61 -13.89 -21.12
C ILE A 87 31.88 -13.03 -21.14
N LEU A 88 31.69 -11.72 -21.26
CA LEU A 88 32.75 -10.71 -21.26
C LEU A 88 33.05 -10.20 -19.84
N GLY A 89 32.12 -10.43 -18.89
CA GLY A 89 32.27 -10.09 -17.47
C GLY A 89 31.54 -8.82 -17.07
N ARG A 90 31.96 -8.22 -15.95
CA ARG A 90 31.35 -7.02 -15.36
C ARG A 90 31.44 -5.83 -16.32
N SER A 91 30.34 -5.12 -16.49
CA SER A 91 30.27 -3.90 -17.28
C SER A 91 30.22 -2.67 -16.37
N SER A 92 31.07 -1.67 -16.63
CA SER A 92 31.06 -0.36 -15.95
C SER A 92 30.11 0.65 -16.61
N LEU A 93 29.40 0.24 -17.67
CA LEU A 93 28.52 1.12 -18.46
C LEU A 93 27.22 1.48 -17.73
N PHE A 94 26.91 0.76 -16.65
CA PHE A 94 25.72 0.97 -15.86
C PHE A 94 26.10 1.53 -14.48
N VAL A 95 25.22 2.36 -13.94
CA VAL A 95 25.28 2.75 -12.51
C VAL A 95 25.02 1.53 -11.61
N TYR A 96 24.32 0.53 -12.15
CA TYR A 96 23.95 -0.72 -11.48
C TYR A 96 24.87 -1.86 -11.89
N LEU A 97 24.86 -2.94 -11.11
CA LEU A 97 25.61 -4.15 -11.42
C LEU A 97 25.14 -4.72 -12.76
N ALA A 98 26.09 -4.95 -13.67
CA ALA A 98 25.80 -5.44 -15.00
C ALA A 98 26.84 -6.45 -15.46
N SER A 99 26.38 -7.45 -16.21
CA SER A 99 27.22 -8.39 -16.96
C SER A 99 27.03 -8.15 -18.44
N SER A 100 28.06 -8.46 -19.23
CA SER A 100 28.05 -8.34 -20.67
C SER A 100 28.46 -9.65 -21.33
N ALA A 101 27.93 -9.90 -22.51
CA ALA A 101 28.22 -11.09 -23.29
C ALA A 101 28.27 -10.78 -24.78
N CYS A 102 28.94 -11.64 -25.53
CA CYS A 102 28.91 -11.67 -26.98
C CYS A 102 28.36 -13.01 -27.44
N THR A 103 27.33 -13.00 -28.28
CA THR A 103 26.79 -14.22 -28.91
C THR A 103 27.75 -14.78 -29.96
N ALA A 104 27.55 -16.03 -30.40
CA ALA A 104 28.33 -16.65 -31.48
C ALA A 104 28.23 -15.86 -32.79
N ASP A 105 27.08 -15.24 -33.04
CA ASP A 105 26.81 -14.40 -34.20
C ASP A 105 27.38 -12.97 -34.06
N GLY A 106 28.09 -12.68 -32.97
CA GLY A 106 28.82 -11.42 -32.77
C GLY A 106 27.99 -10.29 -32.15
N HIS A 107 26.72 -10.53 -31.82
CA HIS A 107 25.88 -9.55 -31.13
C HIS A 107 26.34 -9.34 -29.69
N LEU A 108 26.34 -8.09 -29.24
CA LEU A 108 26.60 -7.70 -27.86
C LEU A 108 25.31 -7.69 -27.06
N SER A 109 25.36 -8.25 -25.86
CA SER A 109 24.25 -8.24 -24.92
C SER A 109 24.72 -7.77 -23.56
N TRP A 110 23.83 -7.10 -22.83
CA TRP A 110 24.04 -6.69 -21.45
C TRP A 110 22.85 -7.11 -20.62
N ALA A 111 23.12 -7.56 -19.40
CA ALA A 111 22.10 -7.78 -18.40
C ALA A 111 22.47 -6.96 -17.17
N THR A 112 21.53 -6.18 -16.65
CA THR A 112 21.69 -5.44 -15.41
C THR A 112 20.51 -5.71 -14.49
N MET A 113 20.74 -5.64 -13.18
CA MET A 113 19.68 -5.73 -12.21
C MET A 113 19.39 -4.35 -11.66
N HIS A 114 18.15 -3.90 -11.81
CA HIS A 114 17.67 -2.67 -11.21
C HIS A 114 16.57 -3.01 -10.21
N MET A 115 16.91 -2.88 -8.92
CA MET A 115 16.09 -3.42 -7.83
C MET A 115 15.88 -4.94 -7.98
N ASP A 116 14.66 -5.35 -8.31
CA ASP A 116 14.24 -6.75 -8.38
C ASP A 116 14.01 -7.20 -9.84
N ARG A 117 14.22 -6.30 -10.80
CA ARG A 117 14.00 -6.56 -12.22
C ARG A 117 15.33 -6.75 -12.92
N VAL A 118 15.41 -7.81 -13.71
CA VAL A 118 16.50 -8.00 -14.66
C VAL A 118 16.12 -7.30 -15.97
N VAL A 119 16.95 -6.35 -16.36
CA VAL A 119 16.85 -5.63 -17.63
C VAL A 119 17.91 -6.18 -18.57
N TYR A 120 17.45 -6.64 -19.72
CA TYR A 120 18.28 -7.22 -20.76
C TYR A 120 18.35 -6.25 -21.94
N PHE A 121 19.54 -6.07 -22.49
CA PHE A 121 19.81 -5.27 -23.66
C PHE A 121 20.52 -6.14 -24.68
N GLN A 122 20.16 -6.02 -25.95
CA GLN A 122 20.80 -6.74 -27.04
C GLN A 122 20.94 -5.84 -28.25
N THR A 123 22.13 -5.84 -28.85
CA THR A 123 22.33 -5.30 -30.19
C THR A 123 21.91 -6.32 -31.23
N GLY A 124 21.47 -5.88 -32.39
CA GLY A 124 21.38 -6.78 -33.54
C GLY A 124 21.73 -6.16 -34.88
N GLY A 125 21.71 -7.03 -35.90
CA GLY A 125 22.21 -6.81 -37.25
C GLY A 125 23.74 -6.99 -37.37
N ASP A 126 24.42 -6.28 -38.28
CA ASP A 126 25.83 -6.54 -38.59
C ASP A 126 26.75 -6.25 -37.38
N PRO A 127 27.45 -7.26 -36.81
CA PRO A 127 28.34 -7.08 -35.66
C PRO A 127 29.45 -6.05 -35.86
N GLN A 128 29.97 -5.92 -37.08
CA GLN A 128 31.03 -4.94 -37.36
C GLN A 128 30.48 -3.52 -37.31
N ARG A 129 29.27 -3.30 -37.84
CA ARG A 129 28.58 -2.01 -37.75
C ARG A 129 28.12 -1.71 -36.33
N ALA A 130 27.58 -2.69 -35.61
CA ALA A 130 27.21 -2.52 -34.20
C ALA A 130 28.40 -2.04 -33.34
N ARG A 131 29.63 -2.53 -33.60
CA ARG A 131 30.85 -2.04 -32.94
C ARG A 131 31.18 -0.59 -33.29
N TYR A 132 30.90 -0.13 -34.50
CA TYR A 132 31.06 1.28 -34.88
C TYR A 132 30.11 2.19 -34.09
N PHE A 133 28.89 1.73 -33.83
CA PHE A 133 27.90 2.43 -33.02
C PHE A 133 28.04 2.22 -31.51
N LEU A 134 29.03 1.44 -31.04
CA LEU A 134 29.20 1.14 -29.63
C LEU A 134 29.21 2.39 -28.72
N PRO A 135 29.90 3.50 -29.05
CA PRO A 135 29.85 4.70 -28.21
C PRO A 135 28.44 5.32 -28.07
N VAL A 136 27.60 5.18 -29.10
CA VAL A 136 26.20 5.64 -29.09
C VAL A 136 25.37 4.73 -28.17
N LEU A 137 25.53 3.42 -28.33
CA LEU A 137 24.85 2.41 -27.52
C LEU A 137 25.22 2.55 -26.04
N GLU A 138 26.49 2.71 -25.73
CA GLU A 138 26.98 2.95 -24.36
C GLU A 138 26.35 4.18 -23.73
N ARG A 139 26.23 5.29 -24.47
CA ARG A 139 25.56 6.49 -24.00
C ARG A 139 24.06 6.26 -23.75
N MET A 140 23.38 5.51 -24.61
CA MET A 140 21.99 5.12 -24.40
C MET A 140 21.85 4.31 -23.10
N LEU A 141 22.67 3.27 -22.92
CA LEU A 141 22.68 2.44 -21.71
C LEU A 141 22.96 3.24 -20.44
N GLN A 142 23.92 4.19 -20.48
CA GLN A 142 24.23 5.08 -19.36
C GLN A 142 23.07 6.02 -18.98
N SER A 143 22.22 6.38 -19.95
CA SER A 143 21.05 7.23 -19.72
C SER A 143 19.82 6.47 -19.22
N PHE A 144 19.82 5.14 -19.31
CA PHE A 144 18.68 4.31 -18.91
C PHE A 144 18.38 4.45 -17.43
N ARG A 145 17.11 4.70 -17.09
CA ARG A 145 16.61 4.69 -15.70
C ARG A 145 15.29 3.92 -15.65
N LEU A 146 15.10 3.18 -14.57
CA LEU A 146 13.85 2.49 -14.28
C LEU A 146 13.21 3.12 -13.04
N HIS A 147 12.03 3.71 -13.21
CA HIS A 147 11.18 4.21 -12.15
C HIS A 147 10.25 3.09 -11.67
N LEU A 148 10.09 2.95 -10.36
CA LEU A 148 9.03 2.11 -9.81
C LEU A 148 7.69 2.76 -10.14
N SER A 149 6.80 2.04 -10.81
CA SER A 149 5.38 2.35 -10.70
C SER A 149 4.90 2.05 -9.28
N ASP A 150 3.87 2.77 -8.82
CA ASP A 150 3.22 2.51 -7.53
C ASP A 150 2.85 1.03 -7.33
N GLY A 151 2.48 0.33 -8.41
CA GLY A 151 2.15 -1.10 -8.37
C GLY A 151 3.34 -2.04 -8.14
N SER A 152 4.57 -1.61 -8.47
CA SER A 152 5.77 -2.44 -8.34
C SER A 152 6.29 -2.48 -6.90
N GLU A 153 6.16 -1.38 -6.16
CA GLU A 153 6.51 -1.36 -4.73
C GLU A 153 5.61 -2.27 -3.90
N VAL A 154 4.31 -2.28 -4.21
CA VAL A 154 3.35 -3.20 -3.59
C VAL A 154 3.79 -4.63 -3.89
N ALA A 155 4.07 -4.98 -5.15
CA ALA A 155 4.52 -6.33 -5.51
C ALA A 155 5.79 -6.79 -4.76
N MET A 156 6.75 -5.90 -4.52
CA MET A 156 7.95 -6.22 -3.73
C MET A 156 7.62 -6.47 -2.25
N LEU A 157 6.81 -5.60 -1.65
CA LEU A 157 6.34 -5.74 -0.28
C LEU A 157 5.53 -7.04 -0.09
N LEU A 158 4.76 -7.40 -1.11
CA LEU A 158 4.00 -8.64 -1.16
C LEU A 158 4.92 -9.88 -1.14
N GLY A 159 6.04 -9.87 -1.87
CA GLY A 159 7.04 -10.95 -1.81
C GLY A 159 7.60 -11.17 -0.40
N ASP A 160 7.97 -10.10 0.29
CA ASP A 160 8.50 -10.18 1.67
C ASP A 160 7.44 -10.71 2.65
N VAL A 161 6.19 -10.26 2.52
CA VAL A 161 5.07 -10.72 3.34
C VAL A 161 4.82 -12.23 3.14
N LEU A 162 4.83 -12.73 1.91
CA LEU A 162 4.68 -14.17 1.64
C LEU A 162 5.83 -14.98 2.24
N LYS A 163 7.07 -14.49 2.15
CA LYS A 163 8.22 -15.18 2.71
C LYS A 163 8.08 -15.35 4.22
N GLU A 164 7.76 -14.26 4.93
CA GLU A 164 7.54 -14.28 6.37
C GLU A 164 6.32 -15.15 6.75
N LEU A 165 5.23 -15.11 5.98
CA LEU A 165 4.06 -15.97 6.20
C LEU A 165 4.34 -17.45 5.94
N ALA A 166 5.10 -17.79 4.91
CA ALA A 166 5.47 -19.17 4.61
C ALA A 166 6.32 -19.77 5.74
N VAL A 167 7.15 -18.96 6.39
CA VAL A 167 7.91 -19.36 7.58
C VAL A 167 6.99 -19.49 8.81
N ALA A 168 6.13 -18.49 9.05
CA ALA A 168 5.30 -18.43 10.26
C ALA A 168 4.08 -19.37 10.24
N ALA A 169 3.55 -19.69 9.05
CA ALA A 169 2.36 -20.52 8.84
C ALA A 169 2.49 -21.37 7.55
N PRO A 170 3.40 -22.35 7.51
CA PRO A 170 3.71 -23.13 6.30
C PRO A 170 2.51 -23.89 5.72
N GLN A 171 1.51 -24.21 6.55
CA GLN A 171 0.31 -24.94 6.13
C GLN A 171 -0.76 -24.05 5.47
N SER A 172 -0.59 -22.73 5.49
CA SER A 172 -1.63 -21.77 5.09
C SER A 172 -1.69 -21.45 3.60
N ASN A 173 -0.69 -21.90 2.83
CA ASN A 173 -0.54 -21.69 1.38
C ASN A 173 -0.94 -20.27 0.92
N PRO A 174 -0.29 -19.23 1.44
CA PRO A 174 -0.68 -17.85 1.21
C PRO A 174 -0.51 -17.47 -0.27
N LYS A 175 -1.50 -16.78 -0.84
CA LYS A 175 -1.50 -16.34 -2.25
C LYS A 175 -2.03 -14.93 -2.37
N PHE A 176 -1.59 -14.20 -3.39
CA PHE A 176 -2.17 -12.90 -3.72
C PHE A 176 -3.22 -13.02 -4.82
N ALA A 177 -4.28 -12.24 -4.65
CA ALA A 177 -5.32 -12.01 -5.64
C ALA A 177 -5.53 -10.49 -5.78
N GLY A 178 -4.79 -9.86 -6.69
CA GLY A 178 -4.83 -8.40 -6.86
C GLY A 178 -4.22 -7.65 -5.67
N ASP A 179 -5.01 -6.80 -5.01
CA ASP A 179 -4.64 -6.04 -3.81
C ASP A 179 -4.95 -6.77 -2.49
N HIS A 180 -5.32 -8.06 -2.57
CA HIS A 180 -5.64 -8.91 -1.43
C HIS A 180 -4.64 -10.06 -1.28
N LEU A 181 -4.36 -10.39 -0.02
CA LEU A 181 -3.65 -11.58 0.42
C LEU A 181 -4.66 -12.59 0.94
N ASP A 182 -4.76 -13.73 0.26
CA ASP A 182 -5.52 -14.88 0.70
C ASP A 182 -4.61 -15.78 1.55
N VAL A 183 -4.99 -16.03 2.81
CA VAL A 183 -4.30 -16.96 3.70
C VAL A 183 -5.34 -17.87 4.35
N GLY A 184 -5.37 -19.15 3.96
CA GLY A 184 -6.43 -20.07 4.40
C GLY A 184 -7.83 -19.53 4.05
N SER A 185 -8.62 -19.21 5.08
CA SER A 185 -9.97 -18.62 4.93
C SER A 185 -10.01 -17.09 5.09
N LEU A 186 -8.87 -16.43 5.29
CA LEU A 186 -8.80 -14.99 5.45
C LEU A 186 -8.43 -14.31 4.13
N GLN A 187 -9.14 -13.24 3.80
CA GLN A 187 -8.75 -12.30 2.75
C GLN A 187 -8.35 -10.98 3.40
N ILE A 188 -7.10 -10.57 3.21
CA ILE A 188 -6.52 -9.41 3.89
C ILE A 188 -6.05 -8.40 2.85
N ARG A 189 -6.53 -7.16 2.94
CA ARG A 189 -6.04 -6.07 2.08
C ARG A 189 -4.64 -5.64 2.53
N VAL A 190 -3.71 -5.58 1.58
CA VAL A 190 -2.29 -5.27 1.81
C VAL A 190 -1.93 -3.82 1.50
N ASP A 191 -2.84 -3.07 0.88
CA ASP A 191 -2.70 -1.63 0.60
C ASP A 191 -2.33 -0.84 1.86
N ASN A 192 -2.93 -1.20 3.00
CA ASN A 192 -2.68 -0.58 4.29
C ASN A 192 -1.24 -0.75 4.76
N LEU A 193 -0.68 -1.95 4.57
CA LEU A 193 0.71 -2.23 4.93
C LEU A 193 1.67 -1.48 4.00
N ALA A 194 1.36 -1.41 2.71
CA ALA A 194 2.14 -0.64 1.74
C ALA A 194 2.16 0.86 2.08
N LEU A 195 1.01 1.43 2.42
CA LEU A 195 0.91 2.83 2.86
C LEU A 195 1.70 3.09 4.16
N LEU A 196 1.64 2.18 5.13
CA LEU A 196 2.39 2.31 6.38
C LEU A 196 3.91 2.27 6.16
N ILE A 197 4.38 1.37 5.29
CA ILE A 197 5.80 1.25 4.97
C ILE A 197 6.31 2.45 4.19
N ARG A 198 5.51 3.03 3.28
CA ARG A 198 5.85 4.29 2.60
C ARG A 198 6.06 5.45 3.56
N ARG A 199 5.27 5.51 4.64
CA ARG A 199 5.40 6.54 5.68
C ARG A 199 6.60 6.32 6.58
N MET A 200 6.99 5.06 6.82
CA MET A 200 8.05 4.67 7.76
C MET A 200 8.97 3.61 7.13
N PRO A 201 9.76 3.97 6.10
CA PRO A 201 10.55 3.01 5.33
C PRO A 201 11.58 2.27 6.20
N ASP A 202 12.18 2.96 7.18
CA ASP A 202 13.15 2.37 8.11
C ASP A 202 12.55 1.28 9.01
N GLN A 203 11.22 1.25 9.16
CA GLN A 203 10.50 0.26 9.97
C GLN A 203 9.95 -0.90 9.15
N ARG A 204 10.25 -0.99 7.85
CA ARG A 204 9.71 -2.00 6.92
C ARG A 204 9.69 -3.41 7.50
N SER A 205 10.84 -3.95 7.91
CA SER A 205 10.95 -5.32 8.40
C SER A 205 10.14 -5.56 9.68
N ARG A 206 10.06 -4.56 10.56
CA ARG A 206 9.25 -4.63 11.77
C ARG A 206 7.76 -4.65 11.44
N LEU A 207 7.30 -3.75 10.58
CA LEU A 207 5.90 -3.64 10.16
C LEU A 207 5.41 -4.91 9.47
N ILE A 208 6.23 -5.49 8.58
CA ILE A 208 5.91 -6.78 7.94
C ILE A 208 5.77 -7.87 9.00
N ARG A 209 6.71 -7.97 9.94
CA ARG A 209 6.67 -8.99 11.00
C ARG A 209 5.43 -8.86 11.89
N GLU A 210 5.10 -7.64 12.31
CA GLU A 210 3.89 -7.37 13.11
C GLU A 210 2.61 -7.72 12.34
N PHE A 211 2.55 -7.40 11.05
CA PHE A 211 1.45 -7.78 10.17
C PHE A 211 1.30 -9.30 10.05
N VAL A 212 2.41 -10.02 9.82
CA VAL A 212 2.42 -11.49 9.73
C VAL A 212 2.02 -12.12 11.05
N GLN A 213 2.54 -11.66 12.19
CA GLN A 213 2.17 -12.16 13.51
C GLN A 213 0.67 -11.97 13.80
N THR A 214 0.11 -10.80 13.44
CA THR A 214 -1.32 -10.52 13.61
C THR A 214 -2.16 -11.41 12.70
N THR A 215 -1.73 -11.62 11.46
CA THR A 215 -2.37 -12.51 10.50
C THR A 215 -2.40 -13.96 11.01
N VAL A 216 -1.26 -14.49 11.44
CA VAL A 216 -1.15 -15.85 11.98
C VAL A 216 -1.96 -16.02 13.27
N ALA A 217 -1.93 -15.03 14.16
CA ALA A 217 -2.77 -15.04 15.36
C ALA A 217 -4.26 -15.09 15.01
N THR A 218 -4.69 -14.33 13.99
CA THR A 218 -6.07 -14.34 13.50
C THR A 218 -6.43 -15.70 12.89
N LEU A 219 -5.56 -16.27 12.05
CA LEU A 219 -5.76 -17.60 11.44
C LEU A 219 -5.95 -18.70 12.49
N ASN A 220 -5.10 -18.68 13.53
CA ASN A 220 -5.19 -19.66 14.61
C ASN A 220 -6.43 -19.44 15.48
N SER A 221 -6.92 -18.20 15.56
CA SER A 221 -8.11 -17.85 16.32
C SER A 221 -9.40 -18.07 15.53
N THR A 222 -9.40 -18.11 14.19
CA THR A 222 -10.62 -18.20 13.38
C THR A 222 -11.50 -19.42 13.69
N ALA A 223 -10.93 -20.51 14.18
CA ALA A 223 -11.69 -21.68 14.65
C ALA A 223 -12.51 -21.42 15.93
N THR A 224 -12.11 -20.42 16.73
CA THR A 224 -12.75 -20.03 18.01
C THR A 224 -13.44 -18.66 17.94
N MET A 225 -13.07 -17.82 16.98
CA MET A 225 -13.71 -16.52 16.74
C MET A 225 -15.17 -16.72 16.31
N ALA A 226 -16.04 -15.81 16.76
CA ALA A 226 -17.48 -15.88 16.53
C ALA A 226 -18.18 -17.10 17.20
N GLN A 227 -17.57 -17.65 18.25
CA GLN A 227 -18.25 -18.58 19.18
C GLN A 227 -18.27 -18.05 20.61
N GLU A 228 -17.81 -16.82 20.84
CA GLU A 228 -17.67 -16.28 22.17
C GLU A 228 -19.06 -16.07 22.80
N PRO A 229 -19.30 -16.51 24.04
CA PRO A 229 -20.55 -16.26 24.73
C PRO A 229 -20.61 -14.79 25.18
N TRP A 230 -21.82 -14.20 25.13
CA TRP A 230 -22.07 -12.80 25.51
C TRP A 230 -21.41 -12.38 26.83
N ARG A 231 -21.44 -13.25 27.84
CA ARG A 231 -20.87 -12.97 29.17
C ARG A 231 -19.39 -12.56 29.14
N LEU A 232 -18.62 -13.08 28.17
CA LEU A 232 -17.19 -12.78 28.01
C LEU A 232 -16.99 -11.50 27.22
N VAL A 233 -17.70 -11.32 26.11
CA VAL A 233 -17.48 -10.19 25.20
C VAL A 233 -18.14 -8.89 25.66
N ARG A 234 -19.19 -8.94 26.47
CA ARG A 234 -20.00 -7.76 26.83
C ARG A 234 -19.23 -6.58 27.43
N LYS A 235 -18.06 -6.84 28.04
CA LYS A 235 -17.21 -5.80 28.64
C LYS A 235 -16.25 -5.16 27.65
N SER A 236 -16.01 -5.80 26.52
CA SER A 236 -15.03 -5.38 25.51
C SER A 236 -15.69 -4.97 24.20
N ILE A 237 -17.00 -4.71 24.21
CA ILE A 237 -17.70 -4.18 23.03
C ILE A 237 -17.68 -2.65 23.10
N PHE A 238 -17.24 -2.01 22.02
CA PHE A 238 -17.18 -0.56 21.87
C PHE A 238 -17.87 -0.10 20.58
N PRO A 239 -18.51 1.08 20.59
CA PRO A 239 -19.07 1.68 19.39
C PRO A 239 -17.97 2.40 18.61
N MET A 240 -17.92 2.20 17.30
CA MET A 240 -16.91 2.77 16.41
C MET A 240 -17.58 3.46 15.23
N VAL A 241 -17.14 4.67 14.90
CA VAL A 241 -17.64 5.39 13.73
C VAL A 241 -16.87 4.93 12.49
N ARG A 242 -17.58 4.60 11.42
CA ARG A 242 -17.03 4.12 10.14
C ARG A 242 -17.78 4.72 8.95
N PRO A 243 -17.17 4.80 7.76
CA PRO A 243 -17.91 5.15 6.55
C PRO A 243 -18.89 4.04 6.19
N GLU A 244 -20.06 4.40 5.66
CA GLU A 244 -21.11 3.45 5.27
C GLU A 244 -20.61 2.36 4.29
N GLY A 245 -19.63 2.69 3.43
CA GLY A 245 -19.01 1.75 2.50
C GLY A 245 -18.39 0.51 3.16
N ILE A 246 -18.06 0.54 4.46
CA ILE A 246 -17.56 -0.63 5.19
C ILE A 246 -18.60 -1.75 5.27
N LEU A 247 -19.91 -1.41 5.22
CA LEU A 247 -20.98 -2.40 5.28
C LEU A 247 -21.02 -3.28 4.04
N GLN A 248 -20.63 -2.73 2.88
CA GLN A 248 -20.53 -3.49 1.63
C GLN A 248 -19.35 -4.48 1.66
N GLN A 249 -18.26 -4.11 2.34
CA GLN A 249 -17.08 -4.96 2.52
C GLN A 249 -17.31 -6.11 3.50
N SER A 250 -18.38 -6.06 4.31
CA SER A 250 -18.70 -7.08 5.31
C SER A 250 -19.32 -8.35 4.74
N VAL A 251 -19.76 -8.31 3.49
CA VAL A 251 -20.39 -9.41 2.79
C VAL A 251 -19.36 -10.03 1.84
N PRO A 252 -19.02 -11.34 1.96
CA PRO A 252 -18.07 -11.99 1.05
C PRO A 252 -18.46 -11.78 -0.42
N GLN A 253 -17.50 -11.78 -1.35
CA GLN A 253 -17.80 -11.55 -2.77
C GLN A 253 -18.47 -12.76 -3.46
N ASP A 254 -18.29 -13.97 -2.93
CA ASP A 254 -18.87 -15.22 -3.46
C ASP A 254 -20.38 -15.41 -3.16
N VAL A 255 -21.09 -14.32 -2.87
CA VAL A 255 -22.40 -14.31 -2.20
C VAL A 255 -23.60 -14.39 -3.15
N GLU A 256 -23.37 -14.46 -4.47
CA GLU A 256 -24.46 -14.71 -5.43
C GLU A 256 -25.21 -16.03 -5.16
N GLN A 257 -24.58 -16.98 -4.45
CA GLN A 257 -25.17 -18.29 -4.12
C GLN A 257 -25.81 -18.37 -2.72
N LEU A 258 -25.63 -17.36 -1.85
CA LEU A 258 -26.22 -17.40 -0.50
C LEU A 258 -27.71 -16.98 -0.51
N SER A 259 -28.48 -17.52 0.44
CA SER A 259 -29.85 -17.07 0.66
C SER A 259 -29.88 -15.63 1.18
N ALA A 260 -31.01 -14.92 0.99
CA ALA A 260 -31.18 -13.59 1.55
C ALA A 260 -31.05 -13.57 3.09
N ALA A 261 -31.45 -14.65 3.76
CA ALA A 261 -31.33 -14.79 5.20
C ALA A 261 -29.85 -14.89 5.63
N ASP A 262 -29.05 -15.69 4.93
CA ASP A 262 -27.62 -15.86 5.26
C ASP A 262 -26.83 -14.56 5.04
N ARG A 263 -27.20 -13.79 4.02
CA ARG A 263 -26.63 -12.44 3.81
C ARG A 263 -26.86 -11.53 5.02
N VAL A 264 -28.09 -11.48 5.53
CA VAL A 264 -28.41 -10.65 6.71
C VAL A 264 -27.61 -11.10 7.92
N ARG A 265 -27.45 -12.42 8.13
CA ARG A 265 -26.69 -12.97 9.27
C ARG A 265 -25.21 -12.56 9.27
N LEU A 266 -24.63 -12.38 8.08
CA LEU A 266 -23.22 -11.96 7.91
C LEU A 266 -23.03 -10.44 7.95
N GLN A 267 -24.11 -9.65 7.84
CA GLN A 267 -24.01 -8.19 7.93
C GLN A 267 -23.54 -7.75 9.32
N MET A 268 -22.69 -6.73 9.32
CA MET A 268 -22.26 -6.05 10.55
C MET A 268 -23.45 -5.34 11.20
N LEU A 269 -23.59 -5.51 12.51
CA LEU A 269 -24.52 -4.72 13.30
C LEU A 269 -24.05 -3.26 13.26
N SER A 270 -24.90 -2.41 12.71
CA SER A 270 -24.62 -0.98 12.55
C SER A 270 -25.85 -0.12 12.79
N THR A 271 -25.62 1.16 13.08
CA THR A 271 -26.67 2.18 13.17
C THR A 271 -26.27 3.36 12.29
N PRO A 272 -27.14 3.84 11.39
CA PRO A 272 -26.88 5.06 10.63
C PRO A 272 -26.54 6.24 11.53
N TRP A 273 -25.60 7.06 11.09
CA TRP A 273 -25.17 8.25 11.79
C TRP A 273 -25.01 9.41 10.81
N LEU A 274 -24.31 10.46 11.23
CA LEU A 274 -24.21 11.71 10.50
C LEU A 274 -23.33 11.57 9.25
N ALA A 275 -23.68 12.30 8.19
CA ALA A 275 -22.80 12.55 7.05
C ALA A 275 -22.31 11.29 6.30
N GLY A 276 -23.15 10.26 6.15
CA GLY A 276 -22.77 9.00 5.50
C GLY A 276 -21.85 8.12 6.35
N LEU A 277 -21.77 8.41 7.65
CA LEU A 277 -21.10 7.56 8.63
C LEU A 277 -22.12 6.67 9.32
N VAL A 278 -21.62 5.54 9.82
CA VAL A 278 -22.37 4.56 10.59
C VAL A 278 -21.63 4.25 11.89
N ILE A 279 -22.37 3.89 12.93
CA ILE A 279 -21.82 3.37 14.17
C ILE A 279 -21.84 1.85 14.05
N CYS A 280 -20.66 1.24 13.96
CA CYS A 280 -20.48 -0.21 14.06
C CYS A 280 -20.12 -0.58 15.50
N TYR A 281 -20.37 -1.82 15.91
CA TYR A 281 -20.02 -2.31 17.23
C TYR A 281 -18.91 -3.34 17.09
N ALA A 282 -17.78 -3.11 17.76
CA ALA A 282 -16.63 -4.00 17.69
C ALA A 282 -16.32 -4.61 19.05
N ILE A 283 -15.99 -5.91 19.02
CA ILE A 283 -15.41 -6.65 20.13
C ILE A 283 -13.90 -6.42 20.06
N ASP A 284 -13.38 -5.77 21.08
CA ASP A 284 -11.96 -5.61 21.32
C ASP A 284 -11.45 -6.83 22.08
N SER A 285 -10.51 -7.56 21.48
CA SER A 285 -9.87 -8.72 22.09
C SER A 285 -8.35 -8.51 22.09
N GLU A 286 -7.62 -9.26 22.92
CA GLU A 286 -6.18 -9.03 23.16
C GLU A 286 -5.32 -8.92 21.89
N ARG A 287 -5.75 -9.52 20.78
CA ARG A 287 -4.96 -9.56 19.53
C ARG A 287 -5.72 -9.15 18.28
N THR A 288 -7.05 -9.02 18.35
CA THR A 288 -7.86 -8.76 17.16
C THR A 288 -9.08 -7.91 17.49
N LEU A 289 -9.51 -7.14 16.51
CA LEU A 289 -10.74 -6.35 16.55
C LEU A 289 -11.73 -6.97 15.57
N ARG A 290 -12.90 -7.40 16.06
CA ARG A 290 -13.96 -7.98 15.22
C ARG A 290 -15.25 -7.20 15.35
N PHE A 291 -15.93 -6.91 14.25
CA PHE A 291 -17.27 -6.33 14.31
C PHE A 291 -18.33 -7.37 14.68
N VAL A 292 -19.27 -6.96 15.52
CA VAL A 292 -20.46 -7.74 15.86
C VAL A 292 -21.31 -7.87 14.60
N GLN A 293 -21.75 -9.10 14.30
CA GLN A 293 -22.62 -9.41 13.17
C GLN A 293 -24.01 -9.83 13.66
N HIS A 294 -25.00 -9.86 12.78
CA HIS A 294 -26.35 -10.29 13.14
C HIS A 294 -26.40 -11.73 13.66
N HIS A 295 -25.56 -12.63 13.14
CA HIS A 295 -25.49 -13.99 13.67
C HIS A 295 -25.03 -14.04 15.14
N ASP A 296 -24.23 -13.08 15.61
CA ASP A 296 -23.82 -13.02 17.01
C ASP A 296 -25.03 -12.74 17.91
N LEU A 297 -25.94 -11.88 17.47
CA LEU A 297 -27.16 -11.54 18.20
C LEU A 297 -28.07 -12.74 18.37
N GLU A 298 -28.26 -13.50 17.29
CA GLU A 298 -29.04 -14.74 17.31
C GLU A 298 -28.40 -15.76 18.26
N ARG A 299 -27.08 -15.94 18.18
CA ARG A 299 -26.32 -16.83 19.06
C ARG A 299 -26.45 -16.43 20.53
N TRP A 300 -26.41 -15.15 20.83
CA TRP A 300 -26.54 -14.62 22.19
C TRP A 300 -27.99 -14.54 22.67
N GLY A 301 -28.98 -14.69 21.78
CA GLY A 301 -30.38 -14.48 22.07
C GLY A 301 -30.68 -13.04 22.50
N LEU A 302 -30.03 -12.06 21.86
CA LEU A 302 -30.09 -10.66 22.25
C LEU A 302 -30.75 -9.78 21.18
N ASP A 303 -31.51 -8.80 21.63
CA ASP A 303 -31.95 -7.69 20.80
C ASP A 303 -30.77 -6.77 20.45
N PRO A 304 -30.67 -6.26 19.21
CA PRO A 304 -29.66 -5.29 18.80
C PRO A 304 -29.41 -4.18 19.82
N ASP A 305 -30.47 -3.58 20.37
CA ASP A 305 -30.36 -2.42 21.26
C ASP A 305 -29.69 -2.75 22.59
N VAL A 306 -29.70 -4.02 23.02
CA VAL A 306 -28.93 -4.47 24.18
C VAL A 306 -27.44 -4.28 23.93
N VAL A 307 -26.96 -4.68 22.75
CA VAL A 307 -25.56 -4.51 22.35
C VAL A 307 -25.21 -3.03 22.21
N LYS A 308 -26.08 -2.24 21.55
CA LYS A 308 -25.86 -0.79 21.39
C LYS A 308 -25.70 -0.08 22.73
N ARG A 309 -26.63 -0.32 23.66
CA ARG A 309 -26.58 0.26 25.02
C ARG A 309 -25.37 -0.22 25.80
N GLN A 310 -25.02 -1.50 25.69
CA GLN A 310 -23.85 -2.03 26.37
C GLN A 310 -22.55 -1.41 25.85
N ALA A 311 -22.43 -1.22 24.53
CA ALA A 311 -21.27 -0.58 23.91
C ALA A 311 -21.08 0.85 24.41
N LEU A 312 -22.15 1.66 24.39
CA LEU A 312 -22.12 3.03 24.91
C LEU A 312 -21.80 3.08 26.40
N ARG A 313 -22.32 2.12 27.20
CA ARG A 313 -21.97 2.00 28.62
C ARG A 313 -20.51 1.63 28.85
N ASN A 314 -19.90 0.82 27.98
CA ASN A 314 -18.49 0.50 28.09
C ASN A 314 -17.65 1.73 27.75
N LEU A 315 -18.00 2.44 26.66
CA LEU A 315 -17.35 3.69 26.28
C LEU A 315 -17.40 4.73 27.40
N ALA A 316 -18.56 4.92 28.03
CA ALA A 316 -18.74 5.88 29.12
C ALA A 316 -17.99 5.55 30.43
N LYS A 317 -17.44 4.33 30.56
CA LYS A 317 -16.59 3.96 31.70
C LYS A 317 -15.13 4.29 31.46
N VAL A 318 -14.73 4.44 30.19
CA VAL A 318 -13.39 4.87 29.85
C VAL A 318 -13.26 6.33 30.24
N ARG A 319 -12.07 6.72 30.70
CA ARG A 319 -11.80 8.12 31.00
C ARG A 319 -11.95 8.95 29.73
N GLY A 320 -12.59 10.11 29.83
CA GLY A 320 -12.74 11.02 28.69
C GLY A 320 -11.41 11.36 28.01
N PRO A 321 -11.46 11.79 26.73
CA PRO A 321 -10.27 11.97 25.92
C PRO A 321 -9.37 13.05 26.53
N VAL A 322 -8.08 12.71 26.64
CA VAL A 322 -7.01 13.64 27.00
C VAL A 322 -6.37 14.13 25.72
N PHE A 323 -6.32 15.44 25.57
CA PHE A 323 -5.79 16.09 24.38
C PHE A 323 -4.46 16.77 24.67
N SER A 324 -3.46 16.53 23.82
CA SER A 324 -2.24 17.32 23.81
C SER A 324 -2.37 18.47 22.83
N THR A 325 -2.09 19.69 23.29
CA THR A 325 -2.14 20.88 22.42
C THR A 325 -0.86 21.00 21.62
N MET A 326 -0.96 20.94 20.30
CA MET A 326 0.11 21.33 19.39
C MET A 326 -0.22 22.70 18.80
N CYS A 327 0.72 23.65 18.92
CA CYS A 327 0.61 24.96 18.29
C CYS A 327 1.35 24.90 16.96
N VAL A 328 0.64 24.98 15.85
CA VAL A 328 1.27 25.05 14.52
C VAL A 328 1.67 26.51 14.27
N GLU A 329 2.97 26.81 14.32
CA GLU A 329 3.56 28.16 14.38
C GLU A 329 3.03 29.17 13.35
N LYS A 330 2.52 28.71 12.20
CA LYS A 330 2.01 29.58 11.13
C LYS A 330 0.51 29.84 11.18
N ALA A 331 -0.24 29.16 12.05
CA ALA A 331 -1.68 29.07 11.85
C ALA A 331 -2.55 29.25 13.10
N GLN A 332 -2.04 29.67 14.27
CA GLN A 332 -2.87 30.03 15.44
C GLN A 332 -3.98 29.03 15.86
N PHE A 333 -3.97 27.78 15.38
CA PHE A 333 -4.91 26.75 15.83
C PHE A 333 -4.21 25.82 16.81
N GLN A 334 -4.93 25.54 17.89
CA GLN A 334 -4.58 24.50 18.83
C GLN A 334 -5.14 23.19 18.26
N VAL A 335 -4.26 22.31 17.79
CA VAL A 335 -4.63 20.93 17.49
C VAL A 335 -4.57 20.15 18.77
N ALA A 336 -5.63 19.41 19.04
CA ALA A 336 -5.74 18.53 20.17
C ALA A 336 -5.81 17.09 19.63
N GLU A 337 -4.77 16.30 19.87
CA GLU A 337 -4.73 14.87 19.53
C GLU A 337 -4.96 14.02 20.79
N VAL A 338 -5.72 12.95 20.67
CA VAL A 338 -5.97 12.06 21.81
C VAL A 338 -4.73 11.23 22.11
N THR A 339 -4.22 11.30 23.34
CA THR A 339 -2.97 10.64 23.73
C THR A 339 -3.15 9.23 24.30
N ASP A 340 -4.37 8.85 24.68
CA ASP A 340 -4.66 7.62 25.44
C ASP A 340 -5.22 6.49 24.56
N ASN A 341 -4.66 5.28 24.62
CA ASN A 341 -4.97 4.17 23.70
C ASN A 341 -5.88 3.09 24.30
N ASP A 342 -6.63 3.42 25.36
CA ASP A 342 -7.58 2.52 26.03
C ASP A 342 -8.80 2.11 25.16
N LEU A 343 -8.92 2.64 23.94
CA LEU A 343 -10.00 2.34 23.00
C LEU A 343 -9.46 1.75 21.69
N PRO A 344 -10.23 0.89 21.03
CA PRO A 344 -9.81 0.23 19.78
C PRO A 344 -9.68 1.18 18.57
N ALA A 345 -10.22 2.40 18.64
CA ALA A 345 -10.01 3.44 17.63
C ALA A 345 -10.28 4.85 18.18
N ARG A 346 -9.67 5.86 17.56
CA ARG A 346 -9.91 7.27 17.88
C ARG A 346 -11.33 7.73 17.52
N SER A 347 -11.93 7.11 16.51
CA SER A 347 -13.31 7.39 16.09
C SER A 347 -14.35 7.17 17.20
N CYS A 348 -14.06 6.31 18.19
CA CYS A 348 -14.93 6.05 19.33
C CYS A 348 -15.17 7.30 20.18
N TRP A 349 -14.18 8.21 20.24
CA TRP A 349 -14.25 9.43 21.04
C TRP A 349 -15.33 10.40 20.58
N LEU A 350 -15.75 10.34 19.31
CA LEU A 350 -16.88 11.13 18.80
C LEU A 350 -18.20 10.81 19.51
N LEU A 351 -18.31 9.62 20.08
CA LEU A 351 -19.49 9.14 20.78
C LEU A 351 -19.34 9.22 22.31
N HIS A 352 -18.20 9.72 22.79
CA HIS A 352 -17.90 9.74 24.22
C HIS A 352 -18.65 10.88 24.93
N PRO A 353 -19.32 10.62 26.07
CA PRO A 353 -20.13 11.64 26.76
C PRO A 353 -19.30 12.85 27.22
N ASP A 354 -18.06 12.63 27.65
CA ASP A 354 -17.19 13.72 28.13
C ASP A 354 -16.46 14.49 27.01
N LEU A 355 -16.68 14.16 25.72
CA LEU A 355 -15.96 14.81 24.62
C LEU A 355 -16.11 16.34 24.67
N HIS A 356 -17.35 16.83 24.76
CA HIS A 356 -17.63 18.26 24.83
C HIS A 356 -16.92 18.91 26.01
N GLN A 357 -17.02 18.30 27.20
CA GLN A 357 -16.38 18.81 28.41
C GLN A 357 -14.85 18.86 28.28
N SER A 358 -14.23 17.85 27.68
CA SER A 358 -12.79 17.82 27.41
C SER A 358 -12.35 18.95 26.48
N LEU A 359 -13.11 19.22 25.41
CA LEU A 359 -12.80 20.31 24.48
C LEU A 359 -13.01 21.69 25.09
N GLN A 360 -14.05 21.86 25.92
CA GLN A 360 -14.32 23.14 26.61
C GLN A 360 -13.19 23.54 27.57
N ARG A 361 -12.50 22.58 28.19
CA ARG A 361 -11.32 22.87 29.03
C ARG A 361 -10.17 23.50 28.25
N ILE A 362 -10.08 23.22 26.96
CA ILE A 362 -8.99 23.64 26.08
C ILE A 362 -9.36 24.94 25.37
N PHE A 363 -10.45 24.93 24.59
CA PHE A 363 -10.79 26.03 23.69
C PHE A 363 -11.68 27.11 24.32
N ARG A 364 -12.37 26.81 25.43
CA ARG A 364 -13.29 27.74 26.14
C ARG A 364 -14.31 28.42 25.21
N GLY A 365 -14.79 27.71 24.20
CA GLY A 365 -15.67 28.23 23.15
C GLY A 365 -16.12 27.13 22.19
N PRO A 366 -16.83 27.47 21.10
CA PRO A 366 -17.26 26.47 20.12
C PRO A 366 -16.05 25.76 19.51
N SER A 367 -16.21 24.44 19.32
CA SER A 367 -15.12 23.56 18.90
C SER A 367 -15.57 22.63 17.79
N TRP A 368 -14.69 22.44 16.82
CA TRP A 368 -14.87 21.45 15.77
C TRP A 368 -13.96 20.25 16.00
N VAL A 369 -14.40 19.08 15.56
CA VAL A 369 -13.61 17.86 15.52
C VAL A 369 -13.64 17.26 14.13
N ALA A 370 -12.57 16.56 13.77
CA ALA A 370 -12.45 15.80 12.56
C ALA A 370 -11.85 14.43 12.84
N VAL A 371 -12.27 13.43 12.06
CA VAL A 371 -11.82 12.05 12.16
C VAL A 371 -11.36 11.58 10.77
N PRO A 372 -10.19 12.03 10.29
CA PRO A 372 -9.71 11.66 8.96
C PRO A 372 -9.49 10.14 8.83
N SER A 373 -9.10 9.48 9.92
CA SER A 373 -8.80 8.05 9.96
C SER A 373 -9.21 7.38 11.26
N ARG A 374 -9.19 6.04 11.29
CA ARG A 374 -9.38 5.23 12.50
C ARG A 374 -8.50 5.68 13.66
N ASP A 375 -7.28 6.11 13.34
CA ASP A 375 -6.20 6.31 14.31
C ASP A 375 -5.96 7.79 14.61
N SER A 376 -6.77 8.71 14.05
CA SER A 376 -6.62 10.15 14.27
C SER A 376 -7.96 10.80 14.60
N LEU A 377 -7.95 11.61 15.68
CA LEU A 377 -9.01 12.55 16.01
C LEU A 377 -8.35 13.90 16.25
N LEU A 378 -8.76 14.88 15.47
CA LEU A 378 -8.24 16.24 15.54
C LEU A 378 -9.34 17.15 16.05
N ALA A 379 -9.05 18.01 17.02
CA ALA A 379 -9.97 19.05 17.46
C ALA A 379 -9.40 20.44 17.23
N PHE A 380 -10.30 21.39 16.96
CA PHE A 380 -9.99 22.76 16.57
C PHE A 380 -10.91 23.75 17.29
N SER A 381 -10.40 24.94 17.59
CA SER A 381 -11.24 26.08 17.97
C SER A 381 -12.01 26.58 16.74
N ALA A 382 -13.30 26.87 16.88
CA ALA A 382 -14.18 27.31 15.80
C ALA A 382 -13.99 28.80 15.41
N ASN A 383 -12.74 29.25 15.25
CA ASN A 383 -12.46 30.59 14.72
C ASN A 383 -12.39 30.53 13.17
N SER A 384 -13.27 31.28 12.51
CA SER A 384 -13.61 31.15 11.09
C SER A 384 -12.47 31.45 10.11
N ALA A 385 -11.42 32.15 10.53
CA ALA A 385 -10.36 32.65 9.65
C ALA A 385 -9.54 31.54 8.95
N MET A 386 -9.58 30.30 9.46
CA MET A 386 -8.68 29.22 9.03
C MET A 386 -9.39 27.93 8.61
N ARG A 387 -10.74 27.95 8.56
CA ARG A 387 -11.53 26.76 8.20
C ARG A 387 -11.09 26.15 6.86
N ALA A 388 -10.76 26.97 5.88
CA ALA A 388 -10.32 26.50 4.56
C ALA A 388 -8.97 25.75 4.60
N GLY A 389 -7.98 26.26 5.34
CA GLY A 389 -6.68 25.61 5.48
C GLY A 389 -6.77 24.30 6.27
N LEU A 390 -7.61 24.27 7.31
CA LEU A 390 -7.92 23.05 8.05
C LEU A 390 -8.57 22.00 7.15
N GLN A 391 -9.56 22.39 6.34
CA GLN A 391 -10.25 21.49 5.43
C GLN A 391 -9.29 20.85 4.41
N GLN A 392 -8.35 21.62 3.85
CA GLN A 392 -7.33 21.07 2.94
C GLN A 392 -6.46 20.03 3.64
N ARG A 393 -5.99 20.33 4.86
CA ARG A 393 -5.18 19.38 5.62
C ARG A 393 -5.95 18.10 5.95
N LEU A 394 -7.22 18.22 6.31
CA LEU A 394 -8.09 17.07 6.57
C LEU A 394 -8.27 16.19 5.34
N ILE A 395 -8.41 16.78 4.15
CA ILE A 395 -8.50 16.03 2.90
C ILE A 395 -7.20 15.28 2.63
N GLU A 396 -6.04 15.88 2.87
CA GLU A 396 -4.73 15.21 2.75
C GLU A 396 -4.60 14.04 3.73
N ASP A 397 -4.94 14.26 5.00
CA ASP A 397 -4.87 13.23 6.05
C ASP A 397 -5.88 12.09 5.78
N TYR A 398 -7.07 12.41 5.28
CA TYR A 398 -8.08 11.44 4.84
C TYR A 398 -7.60 10.62 3.64
N ARG A 399 -7.04 11.27 2.60
CA ARG A 399 -6.59 10.57 1.37
C ARG A 399 -5.35 9.71 1.60
N SER A 400 -4.47 10.13 2.49
CA SER A 400 -3.23 9.42 2.76
C SER A 400 -3.41 8.25 3.73
N SER A 401 -4.57 8.12 4.38
CA SER A 401 -4.85 7.13 5.42
C SER A 401 -5.26 5.77 4.85
N SER A 402 -4.82 4.68 5.50
CA SER A 402 -5.22 3.29 5.24
C SER A 402 -6.64 2.96 5.72
N HIS A 403 -7.11 3.64 6.76
CA HIS A 403 -8.43 3.40 7.36
C HIS A 403 -9.22 4.70 7.46
N SER A 404 -9.45 5.33 6.30
CA SER A 404 -10.08 6.64 6.21
C SER A 404 -11.53 6.60 6.68
N ILE A 405 -11.95 7.64 7.41
CA ILE A 405 -13.30 7.74 7.97
C ILE A 405 -14.04 8.91 7.36
N SER A 406 -13.58 10.15 7.58
CA SER A 406 -14.24 11.34 7.02
C SER A 406 -13.29 12.52 6.91
N ASP A 407 -13.38 13.25 5.80
CA ASP A 407 -12.74 14.56 5.61
C ASP A 407 -13.58 15.73 6.15
N ARG A 408 -14.72 15.45 6.79
CA ARG A 408 -15.67 16.47 7.26
C ARG A 408 -15.35 16.95 8.67
N LEU A 409 -15.76 18.19 8.94
CA LEU A 409 -15.75 18.81 10.26
C LEU A 409 -17.09 18.59 10.97
N PHE A 410 -17.01 18.28 12.26
CA PHE A 410 -18.17 18.11 13.13
C PHE A 410 -18.12 19.12 14.27
N GLU A 411 -19.23 19.77 14.57
CA GLU A 411 -19.35 20.68 15.72
C GLU A 411 -19.72 19.88 16.95
N VAL A 412 -18.99 20.10 18.05
CA VAL A 412 -19.23 19.41 19.33
C VAL A 412 -20.00 20.33 20.27
N ARG A 413 -21.23 19.95 20.58
CA ARG A 413 -22.16 20.67 21.46
C ARG A 413 -22.44 19.88 22.75
N PRO A 414 -23.02 20.52 23.79
CA PRO A 414 -23.39 19.81 25.02
C PRO A 414 -24.38 18.66 24.80
N ASP A 415 -25.24 18.77 23.78
CA ASP A 415 -26.28 17.79 23.43
C ASP A 415 -25.80 16.72 22.43
N GLY A 416 -24.59 16.85 21.88
CA GLY A 416 -23.99 15.86 21.00
C GLY A 416 -23.10 16.47 19.91
N VAL A 417 -22.88 15.68 18.87
CA VAL A 417 -22.07 16.07 17.71
C VAL A 417 -22.99 16.32 16.52
N VAL A 418 -22.75 17.39 15.75
CA VAL A 418 -23.49 17.73 14.52
C VAL A 418 -22.53 18.02 13.38
N LEU A 419 -22.99 17.99 12.13
CA LEU A 419 -22.18 18.38 10.97
C LEU A 419 -21.99 19.91 10.94
N ALA A 420 -20.74 20.38 10.79
CA ALA A 420 -20.36 21.80 10.89
C ALA A 420 -20.37 22.59 9.56
#